data_AF-A0A968PGE4-F1
#
_entry.id   AF-A0A968PGE4-F1
#
_cell.length_a   1.000
_cell.length_b   1.000
_cell.length_c   1.000
_cell.angle_alpha   90.00
_cell.angle_beta   90.00
_cell.angle_gamma   90.00
#
_symmetry.space_group_name_H-M   'P 1'
#
loop_
_entity.id
_entity.type
_entity.pdbx_description
1 polymer ?
#
loop_
_entity_poly.entity_id
_entity_poly.type
_entity_poly.pdbx_seq_one_letter_code
_entity_poly.pdbx_strand_id
1 'polypeptide(L)'
;MYTEDQPEVHDVIAEMRQVFDAYDDRVMIGEIYLPYARLMTYYGSSAKEVHLPFNFALPLLQSWTAERVRAVVDSYESQLPADGWPNWVLGNHDQSRYATRVGQAQARIAQMLLLTCAARPPATMAMSLAWKM
;
A
#
# COMPACT_ATOMS: atom_id res chain seq x y z
N MET A 1 -14.32 14.98 13.70
CA MET A 1 -14.71 15.40 12.34
C MET A 1 -15.68 14.36 11.81
N TYR A 2 -16.78 14.76 11.17
CA TYR A 2 -17.83 13.87 10.62
C TYR A 2 -17.88 13.94 9.09
N THR A 3 -16.77 14.27 8.46
CA THR A 3 -16.70 14.65 7.05
C THR A 3 -15.87 13.70 6.20
N GLU A 4 -15.14 12.78 6.82
CA GLU A 4 -14.21 11.84 6.17
C GLU A 4 -14.34 10.46 6.81
N ASP A 5 -13.96 9.40 6.09
CA ASP A 5 -13.85 8.03 6.63
C ASP A 5 -15.11 7.57 7.37
N GLN A 6 -16.28 7.87 6.79
CA GLN A 6 -17.56 7.42 7.32
C GLN A 6 -17.83 5.98 6.86
N PRO A 7 -18.41 5.11 7.71
CA PRO A 7 -18.60 3.69 7.39
C PRO A 7 -19.29 3.42 6.05
N GLU A 8 -20.23 4.27 5.66
CA GLU A 8 -21.02 4.17 4.43
C GLU A 8 -20.18 4.28 3.16
N VAL A 9 -18.95 4.84 3.24
CA VAL A 9 -18.06 4.93 2.08
C VAL A 9 -17.60 3.55 1.61
N HIS A 10 -17.50 2.58 2.52
CA HIS A 10 -17.06 1.21 2.21
C HIS A 10 -18.06 0.51 1.28
N ASP A 11 -19.36 0.72 1.51
CA ASP A 11 -20.41 0.15 0.64
C ASP A 11 -20.30 0.71 -0.78
N VAL A 12 -20.09 2.02 -0.92
CA VAL A 12 -19.91 2.68 -2.23
C VAL A 12 -18.65 2.17 -2.95
N ILE A 13 -17.55 1.99 -2.23
CA ILE A 13 -16.31 1.46 -2.81
C ILE A 13 -16.48 0.00 -3.23
N ALA A 14 -17.20 -0.80 -2.45
CA ALA A 14 -17.53 -2.18 -2.81
C ALA A 14 -18.40 -2.26 -4.07
N GLU A 15 -19.37 -1.35 -4.24
CA GLU A 15 -20.15 -1.23 -5.47
C GLU A 15 -19.27 -0.86 -6.67
N MET A 16 -18.36 0.11 -6.50
CA MET A 16 -17.38 0.45 -7.55
C MET A 16 -16.47 -0.74 -7.88
N ARG A 17 -16.05 -1.50 -6.87
CA ARG A 17 -15.22 -2.69 -7.05
C ARG A 17 -15.94 -3.75 -7.89
N GLN A 18 -17.25 -3.96 -7.69
CA GLN A 18 -18.04 -4.88 -8.51
C GLN A 18 -18.07 -4.47 -9.99
N VAL A 19 -18.13 -3.16 -10.28
CA VAL A 19 -18.05 -2.67 -11.66
C VAL A 19 -16.69 -2.99 -12.28
N PHE A 20 -15.59 -2.85 -11.53
CA PHE A 20 -14.26 -3.21 -12.00
C PHE A 20 -14.09 -4.72 -12.22
N ASP A 21 -14.63 -5.53 -11.31
CA ASP A 21 -14.58 -7.00 -11.40
C ASP A 21 -15.37 -7.55 -12.62
N ALA A 22 -16.25 -6.75 -13.24
CA ALA A 22 -16.94 -7.11 -14.49
C ALA A 22 -16.02 -7.06 -15.74
N TYR A 23 -14.79 -6.55 -15.61
CA TYR A 23 -13.83 -6.44 -16.69
C TYR A 23 -12.51 -7.13 -16.32
N ASP A 24 -12.02 -8.00 -17.21
CA ASP A 24 -10.73 -8.65 -17.03
C ASP A 24 -9.57 -7.63 -17.06
N ASP A 25 -8.51 -7.93 -16.29
CA ASP A 25 -7.28 -7.14 -16.22
C ASP A 25 -7.51 -5.67 -15.86
N ARG A 26 -8.36 -5.40 -14.87
CA ARG A 26 -8.55 -4.06 -14.28
C ARG A 26 -8.08 -4.03 -12.84
N VAL A 27 -7.51 -2.89 -12.44
CA VAL A 27 -7.10 -2.63 -11.07
C VAL A 27 -7.73 -1.32 -10.61
N MET A 28 -8.28 -1.35 -9.40
CA MET A 28 -8.80 -0.17 -8.72
C MET A 28 -7.81 0.23 -7.63
N ILE A 29 -7.28 1.45 -7.74
CA ILE A 29 -6.30 2.01 -6.80
C ILE A 29 -6.98 3.14 -6.04
N GLY A 30 -6.93 3.08 -4.71
CA GLY A 30 -7.54 4.08 -3.83
C GLY A 30 -6.49 5.04 -3.30
N GLU A 31 -6.65 6.35 -3.54
CA GLU A 31 -5.85 7.38 -2.89
C GLU A 31 -6.53 7.77 -1.56
N ILE A 32 -6.10 7.16 -0.46
CA ILE A 32 -6.75 7.28 0.85
C ILE A 32 -5.69 7.64 1.90
N TYR A 33 -5.83 8.81 2.53
CA TYR A 33 -4.89 9.32 3.52
C TYR A 33 -5.36 8.97 4.93
N LEU A 34 -5.08 7.75 5.38
CA LEU A 34 -5.46 7.26 6.70
C LEU A 34 -4.31 6.52 7.40
N PRO A 35 -4.34 6.43 8.75
CA PRO A 35 -3.47 5.52 9.49
C PRO A 35 -3.68 4.07 9.03
N TYR A 36 -2.63 3.25 9.07
CA TYR A 36 -2.66 1.87 8.57
C TYR A 36 -3.83 1.05 9.09
N ALA A 37 -4.11 1.07 10.39
CA ALA A 37 -5.23 0.32 10.98
C ALA A 37 -6.59 0.58 10.28
N ARG A 38 -6.80 1.78 9.73
CA ARG A 38 -7.99 2.09 8.92
C ARG A 38 -7.75 1.88 7.44
N LEU A 39 -6.57 2.23 6.91
CA LEU A 39 -6.24 2.00 5.51
C LEU A 39 -6.43 0.52 5.10
N MET A 40 -6.14 -0.42 6.01
CA MET A 40 -6.27 -1.85 5.74
C MET A 40 -7.72 -2.31 5.56
N THR A 41 -8.72 -1.60 6.10
CA THR A 41 -10.13 -1.97 5.91
C THR A 41 -10.55 -1.79 4.44
N TYR A 42 -9.86 -0.91 3.70
CA TYR A 42 -10.11 -0.64 2.28
C TYR A 42 -9.58 -1.71 1.32
N TYR A 43 -8.81 -2.70 1.79
CA TYR A 43 -8.60 -3.93 1.02
C TYR A 43 -9.88 -4.79 0.99
N GLY A 44 -10.75 -4.59 1.97
CA GLY A 44 -11.99 -5.32 2.17
C GLY A 44 -12.02 -6.02 3.52
N SER A 45 -13.11 -5.81 4.27
CA SER A 45 -13.35 -6.49 5.56
C SER A 45 -14.52 -7.49 5.45
N SER A 46 -15.68 -7.01 5.02
CA SER A 46 -16.89 -7.80 4.76
C SER A 46 -17.10 -8.08 3.26
N ALA A 47 -16.68 -7.15 2.40
CA ALA A 47 -16.72 -7.24 0.95
C ALA A 47 -15.38 -6.81 0.36
N LYS A 48 -15.11 -7.20 -0.90
CA LYS A 48 -13.90 -6.74 -1.61
C LYS A 48 -14.02 -5.25 -1.94
N GLU A 49 -12.97 -4.50 -1.67
CA GLU A 49 -12.90 -3.07 -1.94
C GLU A 49 -11.76 -2.76 -2.93
N VAL A 50 -10.99 -1.69 -2.75
CA VAL A 50 -9.91 -1.35 -3.69
C VAL A 50 -8.85 -2.45 -3.68
N HIS A 51 -8.23 -2.67 -4.85
CA HIS A 51 -7.17 -3.66 -4.96
C HIS A 51 -5.91 -3.21 -4.24
N LEU A 52 -5.64 -1.90 -4.30
CA LEU A 52 -4.45 -1.26 -3.76
C LEU A 52 -4.80 0.12 -3.19
N PRO A 53 -5.04 0.23 -1.87
CA PRO A 53 -4.97 1.52 -1.18
C PRO A 53 -3.52 2.03 -1.18
N PHE A 54 -3.30 3.27 -1.63
CA PHE A 54 -1.96 3.85 -1.69
C PHE A 54 -1.32 4.02 -0.30
N ASN A 55 -0.07 3.58 -0.18
CA ASN A 55 0.72 3.72 1.03
C ASN A 55 1.61 4.97 0.99
N PHE A 56 1.16 6.05 1.62
CA PHE A 56 1.89 7.32 1.67
C PHE A 56 2.89 7.47 2.83
N ALA A 57 3.24 6.41 3.55
CA ALA A 57 4.15 6.57 4.68
C ALA A 57 5.59 6.95 4.30
N LEU A 58 6.15 6.34 3.25
CA LEU A 58 7.49 6.70 2.76
C LEU A 58 7.61 8.14 2.25
N PRO A 59 6.67 8.70 1.45
CA PRO A 59 6.77 10.09 1.01
C PRO A 59 6.62 11.10 2.16
N LEU A 60 5.87 10.73 3.21
CA LEU A 60 5.63 11.55 4.41
C LEU A 60 6.73 11.45 5.48
N LEU A 61 7.74 10.59 5.29
CA LEU A 61 8.90 10.53 6.18
C LEU A 61 9.66 11.85 6.20
N GLN A 62 9.70 12.50 7.37
CA GLN A 62 10.43 13.75 7.57
C GLN A 62 11.96 13.59 7.53
N SER A 63 12.47 12.39 7.84
CA SER A 63 13.90 12.10 7.70
C SER A 63 14.12 10.68 7.20
N TRP A 64 15.05 10.55 6.25
CA TRP A 64 15.43 9.29 5.64
C TRP A 64 16.59 8.66 6.40
N THR A 65 16.28 7.80 7.36
CA THR A 65 17.25 6.94 8.06
C THR A 65 16.85 5.48 7.93
N ALA A 66 17.82 4.57 8.03
CA ALA A 66 17.57 3.14 7.86
C ALA A 66 16.55 2.61 8.89
N GLU A 67 16.61 3.11 10.12
CA GLU A 67 15.71 2.72 11.21
C GLU A 67 14.28 3.15 10.94
N ARG A 68 14.08 4.38 10.45
CA ARG A 68 12.75 4.91 10.13
C ARG A 68 12.13 4.22 8.92
N VAL A 69 12.94 3.97 7.88
CA VAL A 69 12.49 3.23 6.70
C VAL A 69 12.08 1.81 7.10
N ARG A 70 12.91 1.10 7.87
CA ARG A 70 12.58 -0.23 8.38
C ARG A 70 11.29 -0.23 9.21
N ALA A 71 11.15 0.71 10.16
CA ALA A 71 9.96 0.80 10.99
C ALA A 71 8.67 1.03 10.17
N VAL A 72 8.74 1.84 9.12
CA VAL A 72 7.61 2.05 8.20
C VAL A 72 7.28 0.77 7.44
N VAL A 73 8.30 0.07 6.92
CA VAL A 73 8.13 -1.17 6.18
C VAL A 73 7.51 -2.25 7.07
N ASP A 74 8.12 -2.53 8.22
CA ASP A 74 7.68 -3.55 9.18
C ASP A 74 6.25 -3.26 9.69
N SER A 75 5.93 -1.98 9.96
CA SER A 75 4.60 -1.56 10.42
C SER A 75 3.52 -1.78 9.38
N TYR A 76 3.82 -1.51 8.10
CA TYR A 76 2.88 -1.71 7.01
C TYR A 76 2.67 -3.20 6.72
N GLU A 77 3.76 -3.97 6.58
CA GLU A 77 3.69 -5.40 6.28
C GLU A 77 3.00 -6.20 7.39
N SER A 78 3.21 -5.84 8.66
CA SER A 78 2.55 -6.51 9.80
C SER A 78 1.04 -6.27 9.90
N GLN A 79 0.52 -5.22 9.25
CA GLN A 79 -0.90 -4.88 9.24
C GLN A 79 -1.60 -5.30 7.95
N LEU A 80 -0.83 -5.71 6.93
CA LEU A 80 -1.39 -6.07 5.63
C LEU A 80 -2.29 -7.32 5.76
N PRO A 81 -3.48 -7.32 5.14
CA PRO A 81 -4.30 -8.52 5.04
C PRO A 81 -3.57 -9.66 4.34
N ALA A 82 -3.98 -10.91 4.60
CA ALA A 82 -3.32 -12.10 4.05
C ALA A 82 -3.32 -12.14 2.51
N ASP A 83 -4.34 -11.56 1.88
CA ASP A 83 -4.50 -11.41 0.43
C ASP A 83 -4.14 -10.00 -0.08
N GLY A 84 -3.74 -9.10 0.83
CA GLY A 84 -3.33 -7.75 0.49
C GLY A 84 -1.98 -7.74 -0.22
N TRP A 85 -1.84 -6.83 -1.20
CA TRP A 85 -0.60 -6.66 -1.95
C TRP A 85 0.09 -5.37 -1.56
N PRO A 86 1.34 -5.41 -1.05
CA PRO A 86 1.98 -4.19 -0.60
C PRO A 86 2.35 -3.27 -1.76
N ASN A 87 2.27 -1.97 -1.53
CA ASN A 87 2.71 -0.95 -2.49
C ASN A 87 3.60 0.10 -1.81
N TRP A 88 4.53 0.64 -2.59
CA TRP A 88 5.51 1.63 -2.13
C TRP A 88 5.56 2.78 -3.12
N VAL A 89 5.39 4.01 -2.63
CA VAL A 89 5.55 5.24 -3.42
C VAL A 89 6.59 6.13 -2.75
N LEU A 90 7.22 7.03 -3.52
CA LEU A 90 8.13 8.05 -2.97
C LEU A 90 7.59 9.47 -3.11
N GLY A 91 6.45 9.65 -3.76
CA GLY A 91 5.80 10.94 -3.90
C GLY A 91 4.71 10.93 -4.97
N ASN A 92 3.91 11.98 -4.96
CA ASN A 92 2.88 12.27 -5.94
C ASN A 92 3.00 13.76 -6.35
N HIS A 93 1.97 14.28 -7.02
CA HIS A 93 1.93 15.67 -7.48
C HIS A 93 1.56 16.68 -6.38
N ASP A 94 1.00 16.23 -5.26
CA ASP A 94 0.61 17.10 -4.14
C ASP A 94 1.78 17.49 -3.23
N GLN A 95 2.90 16.80 -3.37
CA GLN A 95 4.10 17.06 -2.59
C GLN A 95 5.24 17.56 -3.48
N SER A 96 6.18 18.31 -2.87
CA SER A 96 7.43 18.67 -3.54
C SER A 96 8.16 17.42 -4.06
N ARG A 97 9.10 17.56 -4.99
CA ARG A 97 9.86 16.40 -5.47
C ARG A 97 10.62 15.73 -4.31
N TYR A 98 10.64 14.40 -4.29
CA TYR A 98 11.28 13.64 -3.22
C TYR A 98 12.75 14.03 -2.98
N ALA A 99 13.51 14.19 -4.07
CA ALA A 99 14.90 14.62 -4.03
C ALA A 99 15.11 16.02 -3.41
N THR A 100 14.11 16.90 -3.47
CA THR A 100 14.14 18.21 -2.81
C THR A 100 14.00 18.08 -1.29
N ARG A 101 13.30 17.05 -0.79
CA ARG A 101 13.12 16.80 0.64
C ARG A 101 14.30 16.07 1.29
N VAL A 102 14.82 15.03 0.64
CA VAL A 102 15.83 14.13 1.23
C VAL A 102 17.24 14.27 0.63
N GLY A 103 17.39 15.06 -0.44
CA GLY A 103 18.64 15.21 -1.18
C GLY A 103 18.86 14.14 -2.26
N GLN A 104 19.69 14.47 -3.25
CA GLN A 104 19.93 13.64 -4.44
C GLN A 104 20.53 12.26 -4.12
N ALA A 105 21.46 12.20 -3.16
CA ALA A 105 22.08 10.93 -2.78
C ALA A 105 21.06 9.96 -2.19
N GLN A 106 20.20 10.44 -1.29
CA GLN A 106 19.15 9.61 -0.67
C GLN A 106 18.03 9.26 -1.65
N ALA A 107 17.68 10.15 -2.57
CA ALA A 107 16.68 9.85 -3.59
C ALA A 107 17.08 8.63 -4.46
N ARG A 108 18.38 8.46 -4.78
CA ARG A 108 18.87 7.29 -5.51
C ARG A 108 18.76 6.00 -4.69
N ILE A 109 19.06 6.07 -3.40
CA ILE A 109 18.91 4.94 -2.47
C ILE A 109 17.42 4.56 -2.34
N ALA A 110 16.55 5.54 -2.21
CA ALA A 110 15.10 5.35 -2.15
C ALA A 110 14.54 4.69 -3.43
N GLN A 111 15.04 5.07 -4.61
CA GLN A 111 14.67 4.41 -5.86
C GLN A 111 15.13 2.95 -5.90
N MET A 112 16.33 2.66 -5.40
CA MET A 112 16.81 1.29 -5.26
C MET A 112 15.93 0.49 -4.28
N LEU A 113 15.50 1.10 -3.18
CA LEU A 113 14.52 0.51 -2.27
C LEU A 113 13.21 0.18 -2.99
N LEU A 114 12.63 1.09 -3.79
CA LEU A 114 11.38 0.81 -4.53
C LEU A 114 11.48 -0.43 -5.44
N LEU A 115 12.65 -0.68 -6.02
CA LEU A 115 12.87 -1.80 -6.94
C LEU A 115 13.20 -3.12 -6.23
N THR A 116 13.53 -3.08 -4.94
CA THR A 116 14.02 -4.24 -4.18
C THR A 116 13.17 -4.59 -2.97
N CYS A 117 12.44 -3.62 -2.42
CA CYS A 117 11.49 -3.84 -1.33
C CYS A 117 10.33 -4.66 -1.88
N ALA A 118 10.09 -5.82 -1.26
CA ALA A 118 9.19 -6.82 -1.81
C ALA A 118 7.78 -6.24 -1.98
N ALA A 119 7.18 -6.56 -3.12
CA ALA A 119 5.75 -6.40 -3.35
C ALA A 119 4.99 -7.69 -2.99
N ARG A 120 5.56 -8.64 -2.22
CA ARG A 120 5.06 -10.03 -2.12
C ARG A 120 4.38 -10.30 -0.75
N PRO A 121 3.32 -11.12 -0.67
CA PRO A 121 2.74 -11.54 0.61
C PRO A 121 3.74 -12.38 1.44
N PRO A 122 3.62 -12.38 2.78
CA PRO A 122 4.50 -13.12 3.67
C PRO A 122 4.48 -14.62 3.40
N ALA A 123 5.63 -15.25 3.60
CA ALA A 123 5.97 -16.62 3.21
C ALA A 123 5.28 -17.74 4.04
N THR A 124 3.98 -17.63 4.33
CA THR A 124 3.20 -18.69 4.99
C THR A 124 2.43 -19.59 4.00
N MET A 125 2.44 -19.29 2.70
CA MET A 125 1.98 -20.19 1.64
C MET A 125 3.14 -21.04 1.07
N ALA A 126 4.04 -21.50 1.94
CA ALA A 126 4.99 -22.57 1.66
C ALA A 126 4.47 -23.88 2.27
N MET A 127 3.26 -24.30 1.91
CA MET A 127 2.84 -25.69 2.11
C MET A 127 2.28 -26.24 0.80
N SER A 128 2.98 -27.28 0.32
CA SER A 128 2.55 -28.24 -0.67
C SER A 128 2.22 -27.71 -2.06
N LEU A 129 3.23 -27.60 -2.93
CA LEU A 129 3.10 -28.07 -4.30
C LEU A 129 4.39 -28.79 -4.71
N ALA A 130 4.19 -30.06 -5.04
CA ALA A 130 5.19 -31.06 -5.25
C ALA A 130 6.06 -30.75 -6.48
N TRP A 131 7.38 -30.79 -6.29
CA TRP A 131 8.28 -31.19 -7.34
C TRP A 131 8.20 -32.72 -7.45
N LYS A 132 7.37 -33.23 -8.36
CA LYS A 132 7.60 -34.55 -8.94
C LYS A 132 8.33 -34.35 -10.26
N MET A 133 9.55 -34.90 -10.32
CA MET A 133 10.13 -35.40 -11.57
C MET A 133 9.20 -36.42 -12.20
#